data_AF-W9AY66-F1
#
_entry.id   AF-W9AY66-F1
#
_cell.length_a   1.000
_cell.length_b   1.000
_cell.length_c   1.000
_cell.angle_alpha   90.00
_cell.angle_beta   90.00
_cell.angle_gamma   90.00
#
_symmetry.space_group_name_H-M   'P 1'
#
loop_
_entity.id
_entity.type
_entity.pdbx_description
1 polymer ?
#
loop_
_entity_poly.entity_id
_entity_poly.type
_entity_poly.pdbx_seq_one_letter_code
_entity_poly.pdbx_strand_id
1 'polypeptide(L)'
;MTSPQPTPSTTQTPTTTPDPNRPGDPADAALFDAVAAEHGAIYGYGVVSAHSTPDENDLVADAMAQHRERREQAIARLTARKVAVPLPAVGYQLPLEVSDPTQAAQLAVRMEEDTAVAWRAVLEQATSPEDRSFAVTALTQSAVLAARWSQVLGAAPVTLAFPGGSE
;
A
#
# COMPACT_ATOMS: atom_id res chain seq x y z
N MET A 1 -53.06 9.40 4.37
CA MET A 1 -51.78 9.62 3.67
C MET A 1 -50.70 9.59 4.73
N THR A 2 -50.05 8.44 4.92
CA THR A 2 -49.03 8.25 5.96
C THR A 2 -47.72 7.96 5.23
N SER A 3 -46.80 8.92 5.24
CA SER A 3 -45.47 8.77 4.62
C SER A 3 -44.62 7.74 5.39
N PRO A 4 -43.78 6.95 4.71
CA PRO A 4 -42.80 6.09 5.36
C PRO A 4 -41.57 6.89 5.83
N GLN A 5 -41.06 6.50 7.00
CA GLN A 5 -39.86 7.03 7.65
C GLN A 5 -38.58 6.52 6.95
N PRO A 6 -37.56 7.36 6.68
CA PRO A 6 -36.30 6.89 6.11
C PRO A 6 -35.50 6.10 7.14
N THR A 7 -34.95 4.96 6.72
CA THR A 7 -33.97 4.16 7.46
C THR A 7 -32.67 4.93 7.65
N PRO A 8 -32.02 4.85 8.83
CA PRO A 8 -30.71 5.48 9.02
C PRO A 8 -29.66 4.73 8.21
N SER A 9 -29.07 5.42 7.23
CA SER A 9 -27.83 4.98 6.58
C SER A 9 -26.74 4.84 7.64
N THR A 10 -26.19 3.64 7.80
CA THR A 10 -25.04 3.40 8.66
C THR A 10 -23.80 4.02 8.02
N THR A 11 -23.55 5.29 8.31
CA THR A 11 -22.26 5.94 8.04
C THR A 11 -21.20 5.25 8.91
N GLN A 12 -20.42 4.34 8.35
CA GLN A 12 -19.22 3.84 9.00
C GLN A 12 -18.10 4.84 8.78
N THR A 13 -17.84 5.65 9.81
CA THR A 13 -16.60 6.42 10.00
C THR A 13 -15.41 5.46 9.92
N PRO A 14 -14.26 5.84 9.31
CA PRO A 14 -13.06 5.01 9.34
C PRO A 14 -12.70 4.74 10.80
N THR A 15 -12.79 3.47 11.20
CA THR A 15 -12.51 3.05 12.56
C THR A 15 -11.00 2.96 12.69
N THR A 16 -10.37 3.98 13.27
CA THR A 16 -8.97 3.98 13.73
C THR A 16 -8.81 3.10 14.98
N THR A 17 -9.38 1.89 14.97
CA THR A 17 -9.09 0.90 16.00
C THR A 17 -7.90 0.11 15.50
N PRO A 18 -6.74 0.19 16.19
CA PRO A 18 -5.59 -0.63 15.84
C PRO A 18 -6.01 -2.10 15.79
N ASP A 19 -5.52 -2.83 14.78
CA ASP A 19 -5.71 -4.28 14.72
C ASP A 19 -5.31 -4.88 16.10
N PRO A 20 -6.18 -5.65 16.76
CA PRO A 20 -5.90 -6.17 18.10
C PRO A 20 -4.67 -7.09 18.13
N ASN A 21 -4.22 -7.58 16.97
CA ASN A 21 -3.02 -8.40 16.83
C ASN A 21 -1.76 -7.58 16.51
N ARG A 22 -1.87 -6.25 16.35
CA ARG A 22 -0.72 -5.38 16.10
C ARG A 22 0.22 -5.44 17.32
N PRO A 23 1.50 -5.78 17.13
CA PRO A 23 2.46 -5.89 18.23
C PRO A 23 2.73 -4.51 18.87
N GLY A 24 3.17 -4.53 20.13
CA GLY A 24 3.49 -3.32 20.89
C GLY A 24 4.92 -2.81 20.68
N ASP A 25 5.85 -3.67 20.26
CA ASP A 25 7.21 -3.25 19.90
C ASP A 25 7.18 -2.39 18.62
N PRO A 26 7.83 -1.20 18.59
CA PRO A 26 7.75 -0.31 17.44
C PRO A 26 8.29 -0.90 16.12
N ALA A 27 9.35 -1.70 16.17
CA ALA A 27 9.95 -2.27 14.96
C ALA A 27 9.07 -3.37 14.37
N ASP A 28 8.50 -4.20 15.24
CA ASP A 28 7.54 -5.24 14.84
C ASP A 28 6.21 -4.62 14.38
N ALA A 29 5.77 -3.54 15.02
CA ALA A 29 4.53 -2.84 14.67
C ALA A 29 4.64 -2.17 13.29
N ALA A 30 5.78 -1.52 12.99
CA ALA A 30 6.01 -0.95 11.68
C ALA A 30 6.05 -2.03 10.59
N LEU A 31 6.70 -3.18 10.84
CA LEU A 31 6.74 -4.28 9.89
C LEU A 31 5.35 -4.92 9.69
N PHE A 32 4.55 -5.04 10.77
CA PHE A 32 3.16 -5.47 10.71
C PHE A 32 2.33 -4.53 9.81
N ASP A 33 2.42 -3.22 10.04
CA ASP A 33 1.69 -2.23 9.27
C ASP A 33 2.12 -2.22 7.79
N ALA A 34 3.40 -2.45 7.51
CA ALA A 34 3.90 -2.60 6.14
C ALA A 34 3.30 -3.83 5.44
N VAL A 35 3.20 -4.98 6.12
CA VAL A 35 2.52 -6.16 5.53
C VAL A 35 1.03 -5.88 5.28
N ALA A 36 0.36 -5.15 6.18
CA ALA A 36 -1.02 -4.74 5.97
C ALA A 36 -1.17 -3.81 4.74
N ALA A 37 -0.24 -2.87 4.55
CA ALA A 37 -0.17 -2.04 3.35
C ALA A 37 0.06 -2.87 2.07
N GLU A 38 0.96 -3.86 2.11
CA GLU A 38 1.21 -4.77 0.99
C GLU A 38 -0.04 -5.58 0.60
N HIS A 39 -0.85 -6.03 1.57
CA HIS A 39 -2.13 -6.66 1.27
C HIS A 39 -3.08 -5.72 0.52
N GLY A 40 -3.18 -4.46 0.98
CA GLY A 40 -3.99 -3.43 0.32
C GLY A 40 -3.50 -3.12 -1.09
N ALA A 41 -2.19 -2.99 -1.28
CA ALA A 41 -1.57 -2.73 -2.58
C ALA A 41 -1.84 -3.87 -3.58
N ILE A 42 -1.69 -5.13 -3.16
CA ILE A 42 -1.97 -6.31 -4.02
C ILE A 42 -3.45 -6.35 -4.43
N TYR A 43 -4.36 -6.05 -3.50
CA TYR A 43 -5.78 -5.94 -3.82
C TYR A 43 -6.04 -4.81 -4.83
N GLY A 44 -5.51 -3.62 -4.55
CA GLY A 44 -5.72 -2.44 -5.38
C GLY A 44 -5.13 -2.59 -6.79
N TYR A 45 -4.00 -3.27 -6.95
CA TYR A 45 -3.47 -3.61 -8.28
C TYR A 45 -4.39 -4.53 -9.10
N GLY A 46 -5.24 -5.33 -8.46
CA GLY A 46 -6.30 -6.06 -9.16
C GLY A 46 -7.33 -5.10 -9.79
N VAL A 47 -7.64 -3.99 -9.11
CA VAL A 47 -8.53 -2.94 -9.63
C VAL A 47 -7.83 -2.12 -10.71
N VAL A 48 -6.55 -1.77 -10.50
CA VAL A 48 -5.73 -1.10 -11.53
C VAL A 48 -5.72 -1.96 -12.81
N SER A 49 -5.39 -3.24 -12.70
CA SER A 49 -5.38 -4.17 -13.83
C SER A 49 -6.70 -4.23 -14.58
N ALA A 50 -7.84 -4.13 -13.90
CA ALA A 50 -9.15 -4.24 -14.52
C ALA A 50 -9.51 -3.00 -15.35
N HIS A 51 -8.90 -1.85 -15.05
CA HIS A 51 -9.20 -0.56 -15.68
C HIS A 51 -8.03 0.01 -16.50
N SER A 52 -6.85 -0.61 -16.49
CA SER A 52 -5.71 -0.25 -17.33
C SER A 52 -5.90 -0.67 -18.80
N THR A 53 -5.16 -0.02 -19.68
CA THR A 53 -5.02 -0.43 -21.08
C THR A 53 -4.01 -1.57 -21.25
N PRO A 54 -4.04 -2.30 -22.38
CA PRO A 54 -3.14 -3.44 -22.59
C PRO A 54 -1.65 -3.09 -22.61
N ASP A 55 -1.28 -1.85 -22.92
CA ASP A 55 0.11 -1.39 -23.00
C ASP A 55 0.79 -1.36 -21.61
N GLU A 56 0.01 -1.32 -20.54
CA GLU A 56 0.44 -1.24 -19.15
C GLU A 56 0.42 -2.60 -18.45
N ASN A 57 -0.01 -3.67 -19.13
CA ASN A 57 -0.14 -5.00 -18.53
C ASN A 57 1.18 -5.51 -17.95
N ASP A 58 2.31 -5.25 -18.61
CA ASP A 58 3.62 -5.66 -18.11
C ASP A 58 3.99 -4.90 -16.83
N LEU A 59 3.68 -3.60 -16.76
CA LEU A 59 3.89 -2.79 -15.55
C LEU A 59 3.03 -3.28 -14.38
N VAL A 60 1.76 -3.61 -14.64
CA VAL A 60 0.85 -4.18 -13.64
C VAL A 60 1.36 -5.53 -13.15
N ALA A 61 1.78 -6.42 -14.06
CA ALA A 61 2.29 -7.74 -13.71
C ALA A 61 3.58 -7.65 -12.87
N ASP A 62 4.52 -6.79 -13.28
CA ASP A 62 5.76 -6.50 -12.55
C ASP A 62 5.47 -5.99 -11.13
N ALA A 63 4.52 -5.05 -11.00
CA ALA A 63 4.17 -4.48 -9.71
C ALA A 63 3.53 -5.52 -8.78
N MET A 64 2.55 -6.28 -9.29
CA MET A 64 1.92 -7.36 -8.51
C MET A 64 2.93 -8.42 -8.06
N ALA A 65 3.89 -8.79 -8.92
CA ALA A 65 4.94 -9.73 -8.57
C ALA A 65 5.83 -9.19 -7.45
N GLN A 66 6.30 -7.95 -7.57
CA GLN A 66 7.14 -7.29 -6.58
C GLN A 66 6.45 -7.19 -5.21
N HIS A 67 5.18 -6.74 -5.17
CA HIS A 67 4.43 -6.67 -3.92
C HIS A 67 4.21 -8.03 -3.27
N ARG A 68 3.87 -9.06 -4.05
CA ARG A 68 3.70 -10.43 -3.53
C ARG A 68 5.00 -10.96 -2.95
N GLU A 69 6.10 -10.85 -3.68
CA GLU A 69 7.41 -11.30 -3.19
C GLU A 69 7.79 -10.58 -1.89
N ARG A 70 7.68 -9.24 -1.87
CA ARG A 70 8.01 -8.43 -0.71
C ARG A 70 7.13 -8.77 0.50
N ARG A 71 5.83 -8.96 0.29
CA ARG A 71 4.90 -9.41 1.32
C ARG A 71 5.35 -10.74 1.94
N GLU A 72 5.65 -11.75 1.12
CA GLU A 72 6.08 -13.05 1.64
C GLU A 72 7.40 -12.95 2.43
N GLN A 73 8.35 -12.14 1.94
CA GLN A 73 9.60 -11.88 2.65
C GLN A 73 9.39 -11.17 4.00
N ALA A 74 8.40 -10.29 4.10
CA ALA A 74 8.05 -9.58 5.33
C ALA A 74 7.28 -10.48 6.33
N ILE A 75 6.36 -11.30 5.83
CA ILE A 75 5.66 -12.34 6.60
C ILE A 75 6.67 -13.33 7.19
N ALA A 76 7.67 -13.76 6.41
CA ALA A 76 8.72 -14.65 6.90
C ALA A 76 9.51 -14.03 8.06
N ARG A 77 9.80 -12.73 7.99
CA ARG A 77 10.47 -11.99 9.08
C ARG A 77 9.62 -11.92 10.35
N LEU A 78 8.34 -11.56 10.25
CA LEU A 78 7.42 -11.56 11.40
C LEU A 78 7.31 -12.96 12.02
N THR A 79 7.19 -13.99 11.18
CA THR A 79 7.11 -15.39 11.61
C THR A 79 8.38 -15.84 12.33
N ALA A 80 9.56 -15.48 11.81
CA ALA A 80 10.85 -15.79 12.45
C ALA A 80 10.99 -15.14 13.83
N ARG A 81 10.41 -13.95 14.01
CA ARG A 81 10.33 -13.23 15.30
C ARG A 81 9.22 -13.75 16.21
N LYS A 82 8.39 -14.69 15.76
CA LYS A 82 7.18 -15.20 16.44
C LYS A 82 6.16 -14.10 16.73
N VAL A 83 6.09 -13.11 15.84
CA VAL A 83 5.11 -12.02 15.88
C VAL A 83 3.90 -12.40 15.04
N ALA A 84 2.71 -11.98 15.46
CA ALA A 84 1.50 -12.19 14.67
C ALA A 84 1.63 -11.49 13.30
N VAL A 85 1.11 -12.14 12.26
CA VAL A 85 1.08 -11.59 10.90
C VAL A 85 -0.30 -10.98 10.67
N PRO A 86 -0.42 -9.77 10.09
CA PRO A 86 -1.72 -9.22 9.74
C PRO A 86 -2.41 -10.13 8.72
N LEU A 87 -3.70 -10.39 8.92
CA LEU A 87 -4.48 -11.14 7.96
C LEU A 87 -4.99 -10.21 6.85
N PRO A 88 -5.08 -10.68 5.59
CA PRO A 88 -5.73 -9.91 4.54
C PRO A 88 -7.21 -9.71 4.86
N ALA A 89 -7.72 -8.51 4.60
CA ALA A 89 -9.16 -8.26 4.62
C ALA A 89 -9.83 -8.88 3.39
N VAL A 90 -11.13 -9.18 3.50
CA VAL A 90 -11.95 -9.68 2.38
C VAL A 90 -12.21 -8.61 1.29
N GLY A 91 -11.96 -7.35 1.62
CA GLY A 91 -12.06 -6.21 0.72
C GLY A 91 -11.43 -4.97 1.36
N TYR A 92 -11.02 -4.03 0.51
CA TYR A 92 -10.37 -2.78 0.92
C TYR A 92 -11.14 -1.60 0.36
N GLN A 93 -11.28 -0.55 1.17
CA GLN A 93 -11.76 0.74 0.68
C GLN A 93 -10.63 1.41 -0.11
N LEU A 94 -10.89 1.72 -1.38
CA LEU A 94 -9.92 2.42 -2.20
C LEU A 94 -9.89 3.92 -1.85
N PRO A 95 -8.72 4.57 -1.94
CA PRO A 95 -8.57 6.00 -1.65
C PRO A 95 -9.26 6.89 -2.69
N LEU A 96 -9.55 6.37 -3.88
CA LEU A 96 -10.23 7.07 -4.96
C LEU A 96 -11.11 6.12 -5.78
N GLU A 97 -12.15 6.67 -6.39
CA GLU A 97 -13.01 5.94 -7.33
C GLU A 97 -12.25 5.69 -8.64
N VAL A 98 -12.38 4.49 -9.19
CA VAL A 98 -11.71 4.10 -10.44
C VAL A 98 -12.74 3.60 -11.44
N SER A 99 -12.82 4.26 -12.58
CA SER A 99 -13.73 3.95 -13.68
C SER A 99 -13.08 4.02 -15.06
N ASP A 100 -11.83 4.51 -15.16
CA ASP A 100 -11.09 4.65 -16.40
C ASP A 100 -9.57 4.42 -16.20
N PRO A 101 -8.78 4.28 -17.29
CA PRO A 101 -7.34 4.05 -17.21
C PRO A 101 -6.54 5.16 -16.52
N THR A 102 -6.97 6.41 -16.63
CA THR A 102 -6.29 7.54 -15.98
C THR A 102 -6.46 7.44 -14.47
N GLN A 103 -7.68 7.16 -14.02
CA GLN A 103 -7.96 6.95 -12.60
C GLN A 103 -7.24 5.71 -12.06
N ALA A 104 -7.08 4.67 -12.87
CA ALA A 104 -6.33 3.47 -12.48
C ALA A 104 -4.85 3.80 -12.23
N ALA A 105 -4.23 4.59 -13.12
CA ALA A 105 -2.86 5.05 -12.94
C ALA A 105 -2.71 6.00 -11.73
N GLN A 106 -3.70 6.88 -11.48
CA GLN A 106 -3.73 7.72 -10.26
C GLN A 106 -3.82 6.88 -8.98
N LEU A 107 -4.66 5.83 -8.99
CA LEU A 107 -4.72 4.87 -7.87
C LEU A 107 -3.36 4.21 -7.65
N ALA A 108 -2.72 3.75 -8.71
CA ALA A 108 -1.41 3.11 -8.62
C ALA A 108 -0.36 4.05 -8.00
N VAL A 109 -0.24 5.30 -8.47
CA VAL A 109 0.66 6.29 -7.85
C VAL A 109 0.37 6.44 -6.35
N ARG A 110 -0.90 6.64 -5.98
CA ARG A 110 -1.28 6.84 -4.58
C ARG A 110 -0.92 5.64 -3.71
N MET A 111 -1.21 4.43 -4.17
CA MET A 111 -0.90 3.20 -3.42
C MET A 111 0.61 3.01 -3.24
N GLU A 112 1.41 3.32 -4.25
CA GLU A 112 2.86 3.21 -4.16
C GLU A 112 3.46 4.25 -3.20
N GLU A 113 2.90 5.46 -3.16
CA GLU A 113 3.28 6.49 -2.19
C GLU A 113 2.93 6.06 -0.76
N ASP A 114 1.72 5.54 -0.53
CA ASP A 114 1.28 5.03 0.78
C ASP A 114 2.15 3.83 1.22
N THR A 115 2.49 2.95 0.28
CA THR A 115 3.37 1.80 0.53
C THR A 115 4.80 2.26 0.86
N ALA A 116 5.32 3.25 0.14
CA ALA A 116 6.60 3.90 0.45
C ALA A 116 6.59 4.52 1.86
N VAL A 117 5.49 5.14 2.29
CA VAL A 117 5.35 5.65 3.66
C VAL A 117 5.43 4.53 4.69
N ALA A 118 4.76 3.42 4.46
CA ALA A 118 4.81 2.27 5.36
C ALA A 118 6.24 1.70 5.48
N TRP A 119 6.95 1.53 4.36
CA TRP A 119 8.34 1.04 4.38
C TRP A 119 9.34 2.03 4.98
N ARG A 120 9.10 3.34 4.88
CA ARG A 120 9.89 4.33 5.61
C ARG A 120 9.72 4.18 7.12
N ALA A 121 8.50 3.95 7.61
CA ALA A 121 8.29 3.69 9.03
C ALA A 121 9.06 2.44 9.51
N VAL A 122 9.13 1.37 8.70
CA VAL A 122 9.98 0.21 9.00
C VAL A 122 11.44 0.61 9.07
N LEU A 123 11.92 1.39 8.10
CA LEU A 123 13.32 1.87 8.07
C LEU A 123 13.68 2.69 9.32
N GLU A 124 12.78 3.56 9.77
CA GLU A 124 12.97 4.42 10.94
C GLU A 124 12.99 3.62 12.26
N GLN A 125 12.19 2.56 12.36
CA GLN A 125 12.12 1.73 13.57
C GLN A 125 13.10 0.54 13.56
N ALA A 126 13.72 0.23 12.43
CA ALA A 126 14.56 -0.95 12.27
C ALA A 126 15.83 -0.90 13.13
N THR A 127 15.98 -1.87 14.01
CA THR A 127 17.11 -2.01 14.93
C THR A 127 18.30 -2.77 14.30
N SER A 128 18.04 -3.61 13.30
CA SER A 128 19.07 -4.40 12.61
C SER A 128 19.47 -3.79 11.24
N PRO A 129 20.73 -3.95 10.80
CA PRO A 129 21.15 -3.53 9.46
C PRO A 129 20.42 -4.27 8.34
N GLU A 130 20.07 -5.53 8.55
CA GLU A 130 19.36 -6.36 7.57
C GLU A 130 17.94 -5.82 7.33
N ASP A 131 17.21 -5.49 8.39
CA ASP A 131 15.87 -4.93 8.28
C ASP A 131 15.89 -3.52 7.66
N ARG A 132 16.88 -2.70 7.99
CA ARG A 132 17.08 -1.40 7.33
C ARG A 132 17.34 -1.57 5.84
N SER A 133 18.20 -2.53 5.45
CA SER A 133 18.47 -2.81 4.04
C SER A 133 17.22 -3.30 3.30
N PHE A 134 16.43 -4.17 3.94
CA PHE A 134 15.17 -4.64 3.36
C PHE A 134 14.17 -3.49 3.17
N ALA A 135 13.98 -2.67 4.21
CA ALA A 135 13.05 -1.55 4.19
C ALA A 135 13.43 -0.48 3.15
N VAL A 136 14.72 -0.14 3.02
CA VAL A 136 15.15 0.84 2.01
C VAL A 136 14.98 0.30 0.58
N THR A 137 15.21 -0.99 0.35
CA THR A 137 14.94 -1.62 -0.95
C THR A 137 13.46 -1.56 -1.29
N ALA A 138 12.59 -1.92 -0.35
CA ALA A 138 11.14 -1.87 -0.52
C ALA A 138 10.63 -0.45 -0.80
N LEU A 139 11.06 0.51 0.01
CA LEU A 139 10.80 1.94 -0.17
C LEU A 139 11.20 2.41 -1.56
N THR A 140 12.42 2.06 -1.99
CA THR A 140 12.96 2.47 -3.30
C THR A 140 12.14 1.88 -4.44
N GLN A 141 11.81 0.59 -4.37
CA GLN A 141 11.01 -0.08 -5.39
C GLN A 141 9.61 0.55 -5.52
N SER A 142 8.93 0.84 -4.41
CA SER A 142 7.63 1.53 -4.46
C SER A 142 7.75 2.95 -5.02
N ALA A 143 8.78 3.70 -4.64
CA ALA A 143 9.03 5.03 -5.24
C ALA A 143 9.28 4.95 -6.77
N VAL A 144 9.97 3.91 -7.24
CA VAL A 144 10.18 3.68 -8.68
C VAL A 144 8.87 3.34 -9.39
N LEU A 145 8.01 2.51 -8.80
CA LEU A 145 6.70 2.20 -9.36
C LEU A 145 5.80 3.45 -9.41
N ALA A 146 5.78 4.28 -8.36
CA ALA A 146 5.07 5.57 -8.36
C ALA A 146 5.55 6.48 -9.50
N ALA A 147 6.86 6.53 -9.75
CA ALA A 147 7.43 7.30 -10.86
C ALA A 147 7.03 6.72 -12.23
N ARG A 148 7.06 5.40 -12.40
CA ARG A 148 6.62 4.73 -13.64
C ARG A 148 5.15 5.02 -13.95
N TRP A 149 4.27 4.96 -12.95
CA TRP A 149 2.86 5.31 -13.13
C TRP A 149 2.63 6.82 -13.38
N SER A 150 3.43 7.69 -12.77
CA SER A 150 3.42 9.12 -13.08
C SER A 150 3.81 9.41 -14.53
N GLN A 151 4.71 8.60 -15.13
CA GLN A 151 5.03 8.68 -16.56
C GLN A 151 3.83 8.30 -17.43
N VAL A 152 3.10 7.24 -17.07
CA VAL A 152 1.86 6.83 -17.77
C VAL A 152 0.83 7.96 -17.77
N LEU A 153 0.71 8.70 -16.65
CA LEU A 153 -0.18 9.85 -16.54
C LEU A 153 0.27 11.08 -17.35
N GLY A 154 1.50 11.09 -17.88
CA GLY A 154 2.10 12.29 -18.48
C GLY A 154 2.25 13.45 -17.48
N ALA A 155 2.27 13.15 -16.18
CA ALA A 155 2.35 14.16 -15.13
C ALA A 155 3.77 14.75 -15.01
N ALA A 156 3.88 16.06 -14.83
CA ALA A 156 5.13 16.76 -14.57
C ALA A 156 5.09 17.50 -13.21
N PRO A 157 6.12 17.37 -12.35
CA PRO A 157 7.30 16.50 -12.50
C PRO A 157 6.94 15.02 -12.29
N VAL A 158 7.64 14.16 -13.02
CA VAL A 158 7.47 12.68 -13.01
C VAL A 158 7.78 12.06 -11.63
N THR A 159 8.44 12.81 -10.75
CA THR A 159 8.82 12.39 -9.40
C THR A 159 8.49 13.48 -8.40
N LEU A 160 7.84 13.12 -7.29
CA LEU A 160 7.86 13.95 -6.08
C LEU A 160 9.26 13.90 -5.44
N ALA A 161 9.60 14.93 -4.66
CA ALA A 161 10.81 14.90 -3.86
C ALA A 161 10.80 13.67 -2.94
N PHE A 162 11.91 12.93 -2.90
CA PHE A 162 12.07 11.84 -1.95
C PHE A 162 11.84 12.40 -0.53
N PRO A 163 11.00 11.77 0.30
CA PRO A 163 10.75 12.28 1.64
C PRO A 163 12.05 12.37 2.43
N GLY A 164 12.38 13.58 2.89
CA GLY A 164 13.70 13.96 3.41
C GLY A 164 14.27 15.26 2.81
N GLY A 165 13.64 15.81 1.76
CA GLY A 165 14.08 17.05 1.11
C GLY A 165 13.33 18.31 1.56
N SER A 166 13.61 18.81 2.76
CA SER A 166 13.76 20.24 3.12
C SER A 166 13.70 20.43 4.64
N GLU A 167 14.87 20.46 5.29
CA GLU A 167 15.11 21.39 6.41
C GLU A 167 15.84 22.61 5.87
#